data_AF-A0AAD9UWB4-F1
#
_entry.id   AF-A0AAD9UWB4-F1
#
_cell.length_a   1.000
_cell.length_b   1.000
_cell.length_c   1.000
_cell.angle_alpha   90.00
_cell.angle_beta   90.00
_cell.angle_gamma   90.00
#
_symmetry.space_group_name_H-M   'P 1'
#
loop_
_entity.id
_entity.type
_entity.pdbx_description
1 polymer ?
#
loop_
_entity_poly.entity_id
_entity_poly.type
_entity_poly.pdbx_seq_one_letter_code
_entity_poly.pdbx_strand_id
1 'polypeptide(L)'
;MFSQCKPPCSASVYEELLPSNQLNSDLQHISQLHLSPGEVLNILHHLDVSKATGPDKIPAKLLKNCAPCISNSRCAIFNKSLYLGKLPAAWKVANIIPIPKSGLPGEVSNYRPISLLPIVSKVMERCVYNRLIEDISGQLYNLQRSFLKGKVWGAARFHFRTFNVSNLRQRSCYSISKQFHSTICE
;
A
#
# COMPACT_ATOMS: atom_id res chain seq x y z
N MET A 1 -18.38 -8.13 35.60
CA MET A 1 -19.29 -8.17 34.44
C MET A 1 -18.51 -7.78 33.19
N PHE A 2 -17.84 -8.75 32.57
CA PHE A 2 -17.16 -8.55 31.29
C PHE A 2 -18.19 -8.72 30.18
N SER A 3 -18.69 -7.60 29.67
CA SER A 3 -19.49 -7.58 28.43
C SER A 3 -18.52 -7.73 27.26
N GLN A 4 -18.59 -8.89 26.60
CA GLN A 4 -17.88 -9.16 25.37
C GLN A 4 -18.55 -8.38 24.24
N CYS A 5 -17.94 -7.28 23.79
CA CYS A 5 -18.21 -6.77 22.44
C CYS A 5 -17.52 -7.70 21.44
N LYS A 6 -18.22 -8.77 21.06
CA LYS A 6 -17.88 -9.60 19.90
C LYS A 6 -18.28 -8.81 18.65
N PRO A 7 -17.36 -8.47 17.72
CA PRO A 7 -17.76 -7.82 16.49
C PRO A 7 -18.66 -8.76 15.65
N PRO A 8 -19.73 -8.28 15.00
CA PRO A 8 -20.44 -9.04 14.00
C PRO A 8 -19.61 -8.97 12.71
N CYS A 9 -18.58 -9.78 12.64
CA CYS A 9 -17.91 -10.09 11.38
C CYS A 9 -17.58 -11.56 11.43
N SER A 10 -18.50 -12.37 10.91
CA SER A 10 -18.19 -13.73 10.51
C SER A 10 -16.94 -13.69 9.64
N ALA A 11 -15.89 -14.35 10.11
CA ALA A 11 -14.62 -14.53 9.41
C ALA A 11 -14.77 -15.28 8.06
N SER A 12 -15.98 -15.69 7.68
CA SER A 12 -16.28 -16.51 6.50
C SER A 12 -16.42 -15.74 5.19
N VAL A 13 -16.33 -14.40 5.16
CA VAL A 13 -16.52 -13.65 3.89
C VAL A 13 -15.22 -13.50 3.09
N TYR A 14 -14.05 -13.65 3.71
CA TYR A 14 -12.76 -13.49 3.02
C TYR A 14 -12.17 -14.79 2.46
N GLU A 15 -12.79 -15.94 2.70
CA GLU A 15 -12.20 -17.25 2.38
C GLU A 15 -12.66 -17.84 1.03
N GLU A 16 -13.56 -17.20 0.29
CA GLU A 16 -14.15 -17.78 -0.94
C GLU A 16 -13.84 -17.03 -2.26
N LEU A 17 -12.92 -16.05 -2.27
CA LEU A 17 -12.66 -15.25 -3.50
C LEU A 17 -11.23 -15.25 -4.06
N LEU A 18 -10.36 -16.16 -3.67
CA LEU A 18 -9.06 -16.32 -4.33
C LEU A 18 -8.87 -17.75 -4.85
N PRO A 19 -8.96 -17.99 -6.17
CA PRO A 19 -8.65 -19.28 -6.76
C PRO A 19 -7.19 -19.65 -6.48
N SER A 20 -6.96 -20.70 -5.70
CA SER A 20 -5.63 -21.21 -5.30
C SER A 20 -4.70 -21.52 -6.48
N ASN A 21 -5.25 -21.70 -7.68
CA ASN A 21 -4.50 -22.05 -8.88
C ASN A 21 -3.87 -20.85 -9.61
N GLN A 22 -4.24 -19.61 -9.29
CA GLN A 22 -3.66 -18.40 -9.90
C GLN A 22 -2.36 -17.95 -9.20
N LEU A 23 -2.18 -18.31 -7.93
CA LEU A 23 -1.02 -17.87 -7.14
C LEU A 23 0.30 -18.49 -7.65
N ASN A 24 0.25 -19.71 -8.20
CA ASN A 24 1.44 -20.40 -8.69
C ASN A 24 1.97 -19.82 -10.01
N SER A 25 1.11 -19.34 -10.91
CA SER A 25 1.57 -18.69 -12.16
C SER A 25 2.19 -17.32 -11.90
N ASP A 26 1.63 -16.56 -10.97
CA ASP A 26 2.10 -15.21 -10.65
C ASP A 26 3.46 -15.23 -9.93
N LEU A 27 3.69 -16.23 -9.07
CA LEU A 27 4.99 -16.45 -8.42
C LEU A 27 6.07 -16.92 -9.40
N GLN A 28 5.71 -17.68 -10.44
CA GLN A 28 6.66 -18.06 -11.50
C GLN A 28 7.13 -16.82 -12.28
N HIS A 29 6.25 -15.85 -12.53
CA HIS A 29 6.60 -14.63 -13.24
C HIS A 29 7.61 -13.75 -12.49
N ILE A 30 7.45 -13.62 -11.16
CA ILE A 30 8.37 -12.83 -10.32
C ILE A 30 9.77 -13.47 -10.26
N SER A 31 9.85 -14.81 -10.26
CA SER A 31 11.12 -15.54 -10.21
C SER A 31 11.99 -15.36 -11.47
N GLN A 32 11.39 -14.92 -12.58
CA GLN A 32 12.06 -14.64 -13.85
C GLN A 32 12.52 -13.18 -13.97
N LEU A 33 12.16 -12.31 -13.03
CA LEU A 33 12.57 -10.91 -13.06
C LEU A 33 14.07 -10.78 -12.83
N HIS A 34 14.75 -10.16 -13.79
CA HIS A 34 16.17 -9.81 -13.69
C HIS A 34 16.33 -8.30 -13.61
N LEU A 35 16.91 -7.83 -12.51
CA LEU A 35 17.22 -6.42 -12.30
C LEU A 35 18.60 -6.09 -12.85
N SER A 36 18.73 -4.94 -13.49
CA SER A 36 20.03 -4.38 -13.90
C SER A 36 20.61 -3.48 -12.79
N PRO A 37 21.96 -3.37 -12.69
CA PRO A 37 22.57 -2.44 -11.75
C PRO A 37 22.19 -0.98 -11.98
N GLY A 38 21.90 -0.61 -13.24
CA GLY A 38 21.45 0.74 -13.61
C GLY A 38 20.10 1.11 -13.00
N GLU A 39 19.15 0.17 -12.95
CA GLU A 39 17.86 0.37 -12.29
C GLU A 39 18.01 0.59 -10.78
N VAL A 40 18.83 -0.24 -10.14
CA VAL A 40 19.11 -0.13 -8.70
C VAL A 40 19.81 1.20 -8.40
N LEU A 41 20.80 1.57 -9.21
CA LEU A 41 21.51 2.84 -9.11
C LEU A 41 20.56 4.03 -9.22
N ASN A 42 19.66 4.00 -10.20
CA ASN A 42 18.68 5.06 -10.41
C ASN A 42 17.76 5.22 -9.19
N ILE A 43 17.26 4.11 -8.62
CA ILE A 43 16.42 4.15 -7.42
C ILE A 43 17.19 4.69 -6.22
N LEU A 44 18.45 4.28 -6.04
CA LEU A 44 19.30 4.76 -4.94
C LEU A 44 19.57 6.27 -5.03
N HIS A 45 19.81 6.81 -6.23
CA HIS A 45 19.99 8.26 -6.41
C HIS A 45 18.71 9.06 -6.11
N HIS A 46 17.55 8.48 -6.36
CA HIS A 46 16.25 9.13 -6.13
C HIS A 46 15.66 8.84 -4.75
N LEU A 47 16.43 8.26 -3.83
CA LEU A 47 16.01 8.11 -2.44
C LEU A 47 15.73 9.47 -1.80
N ASP A 48 14.60 9.53 -1.09
CA ASP A 48 14.23 10.66 -0.24
C ASP A 48 15.03 10.60 1.06
N VAL A 49 15.93 11.57 1.23
CA VAL A 49 16.86 11.65 2.36
C VAL A 49 16.17 11.98 3.68
N SER A 50 14.92 12.47 3.65
CA SER A 50 14.13 12.79 4.84
C SER A 50 13.48 11.56 5.47
N LYS A 51 13.52 10.40 4.81
CA LYS A 51 12.88 9.18 5.30
C LYS A 51 13.53 8.68 6.59
N ALA A 52 12.69 8.30 7.54
CA ALA A 52 13.09 7.66 8.77
C ALA A 52 13.81 6.32 8.51
N THR A 53 14.80 6.04 9.36
CA THR A 53 15.59 4.82 9.32
C THR A 53 14.79 3.62 9.84
N GLY A 54 15.08 2.44 9.30
CA GLY A 54 14.55 1.18 9.79
C GLY A 54 15.30 0.68 11.05
N PRO A 55 15.07 -0.58 11.43
CA PRO A 55 15.78 -1.22 12.55
C PRO A 55 17.30 -1.32 12.35
N ASP A 56 17.77 -1.24 11.11
CA ASP A 56 19.18 -1.23 10.72
C ASP A 56 19.90 0.10 11.00
N LYS A 57 19.16 1.17 11.33
CA LYS A 57 19.68 2.52 11.61
C LYS A 57 20.52 3.12 10.47
N ILE A 58 20.38 2.61 9.24
CA ILE A 58 21.09 3.13 8.06
C ILE A 58 20.26 4.26 7.44
N PRO A 59 20.78 5.50 7.36
CA PRO A 59 20.04 6.62 6.77
C PRO A 59 20.04 6.58 5.24
N ALA A 60 18.95 7.07 4.63
CA ALA A 60 18.81 7.11 3.17
C ALA A 60 19.91 7.96 2.51
N LYS A 61 20.35 9.03 3.22
CA LYS A 61 21.47 9.88 2.79
C LYS A 61 22.76 9.10 2.56
N LEU A 62 23.08 8.13 3.43
CA LEU A 62 24.27 7.31 3.28
C LEU A 62 24.16 6.42 2.03
N LEU A 63 23.01 5.75 1.85
CA LEU A 63 22.77 4.89 0.69
C LEU A 63 22.80 5.67 -0.63
N LYS A 64 22.27 6.89 -0.65
CA LYS A 64 22.28 7.78 -1.81
C LYS A 64 23.70 8.23 -2.16
N ASN A 65 24.51 8.57 -1.17
CA ASN A 65 25.90 9.00 -1.39
C ASN A 65 26.79 7.83 -1.87
N CYS A 66 26.56 6.62 -1.34
CA CYS A 66 27.32 5.43 -1.70
C CYS A 66 26.72 4.66 -2.90
N ALA A 67 25.66 5.19 -3.52
CA ALA A 67 24.92 4.54 -4.60
C ALA A 67 25.79 3.94 -5.73
N PRO A 68 26.78 4.65 -6.31
CA PRO A 68 27.60 4.09 -7.39
C PRO A 68 28.46 2.90 -6.94
N CYS A 69 28.88 2.86 -5.67
CA CYS A 69 29.70 1.79 -5.13
C CYS A 69 28.88 0.54 -4.78
N ILE A 70 27.65 0.74 -4.30
CA ILE A 70 26.81 -0.36 -3.76
C ILE A 70 25.79 -0.90 -4.77
N SER A 71 25.51 -0.20 -5.87
CA SER A 71 24.48 -0.61 -6.84
C SER A 71 24.69 -2.03 -7.36
N ASN A 72 25.92 -2.36 -7.76
CA ASN A 72 26.28 -3.68 -8.29
C ASN A 72 26.08 -4.80 -7.24
N SER A 73 26.59 -4.60 -6.03
CA SER A 73 26.48 -5.61 -4.97
C SER A 73 25.03 -5.79 -4.50
N ARG A 74 24.26 -4.70 -4.41
CA ARG A 74 22.83 -4.75 -4.09
C ARG A 74 22.04 -5.45 -5.17
N CYS A 75 22.32 -5.17 -6.45
CA CYS A 75 21.68 -5.83 -7.58
C CYS A 75 21.87 -7.35 -7.55
N ALA A 76 23.10 -7.82 -7.32
CA ALA A 76 23.39 -9.25 -7.21
C ALA A 76 22.59 -9.93 -6.09
N ILE A 77 22.48 -9.29 -4.92
CA ILE A 77 21.69 -9.81 -3.79
C ILE A 77 20.19 -9.83 -4.13
N PHE A 78 19.67 -8.76 -4.75
CA PHE A 78 18.26 -8.69 -5.14
C PHE A 78 17.90 -9.77 -6.16
N ASN A 79 18.71 -9.94 -7.21
CA ASN A 79 18.49 -10.99 -8.22
C ASN A 79 18.57 -12.38 -7.60
N LYS A 80 19.52 -12.62 -6.68
CA LYS A 80 19.57 -13.89 -5.95
C LYS A 80 18.33 -14.12 -5.10
N SER A 81 17.83 -13.07 -4.45
CA SER A 81 16.63 -13.11 -3.61
C SER A 81 15.36 -13.39 -4.44
N LEU A 82 15.22 -12.76 -5.61
CA LEU A 82 14.14 -13.00 -6.56
C LEU A 82 14.18 -14.42 -7.11
N TYR A 83 15.36 -14.88 -7.55
CA TYR A 83 15.55 -16.24 -8.06
C TYR A 83 15.19 -17.31 -7.01
N LEU A 84 15.57 -17.10 -5.75
CA LEU A 84 15.26 -18.02 -4.65
C LEU A 84 13.84 -17.86 -4.10
N GLY A 85 13.12 -16.80 -4.47
CA GLY A 85 11.85 -16.42 -3.85
C GLY A 85 11.96 -16.13 -2.34
N LYS A 86 13.15 -15.77 -1.84
CA LYS A 86 13.44 -15.62 -0.40
C LYS A 86 14.11 -14.29 -0.10
N LEU A 87 13.45 -13.47 0.71
CA LEU A 87 14.02 -12.24 1.28
C LEU A 87 14.84 -12.53 2.54
N PRO A 88 15.97 -11.83 2.76
CA PRO A 88 16.72 -11.88 4.01
C PRO A 88 15.84 -11.57 5.22
N ALA A 89 16.04 -12.30 6.33
CA ALA A 89 15.27 -12.11 7.56
C ALA A 89 15.34 -10.65 8.07
N ALA A 90 16.52 -10.04 7.99
CA ALA A 90 16.74 -8.65 8.39
C ALA A 90 15.86 -7.65 7.62
N TRP A 91 15.46 -7.95 6.38
CA TRP A 91 14.62 -7.06 5.57
C TRP A 91 13.13 -7.17 5.91
N LYS A 92 12.74 -8.26 6.59
CA LYS A 92 11.36 -8.48 7.05
C LYS A 92 11.07 -7.85 8.41
N VAL A 93 12.11 -7.46 9.16
CA VAL A 93 11.98 -6.82 10.47
C VAL A 93 11.66 -5.33 10.27
N ALA A 94 10.71 -4.81 11.06
CA ALA A 94 10.30 -3.41 11.00
C ALA A 94 10.10 -2.82 12.39
N ASN A 95 10.38 -1.53 12.57
CA ASN A 95 9.97 -0.81 13.77
C ASN A 95 8.53 -0.35 13.61
N ILE A 96 7.65 -0.73 14.55
CA ILE A 96 6.25 -0.32 14.53
C ILE A 96 6.10 1.00 15.29
N ILE A 97 5.65 2.05 14.60
CA ILE A 97 5.39 3.36 15.19
C ILE A 97 3.88 3.65 15.13
N PRO A 98 3.22 3.85 16.28
CA PRO A 98 1.81 4.25 16.30
C PRO A 98 1.68 5.71 15.89
N ILE A 99 0.86 5.98 14.87
CA ILE A 99 0.49 7.35 14.46
C ILE A 99 -0.95 7.63 14.90
N PRO A 100 -1.21 8.75 15.59
CA PRO A 100 -2.57 9.09 16.01
C PRO A 100 -3.49 9.31 14.82
N LYS A 101 -4.70 8.77 14.92
CA LYS A 101 -5.87 9.06 14.08
C LYS A 101 -6.73 10.11 14.80
N SER A 102 -7.81 10.54 14.15
CA SER A 102 -8.92 11.23 14.81
C SER A 102 -9.51 10.37 15.92
N GLY A 103 -9.75 10.95 17.10
CA GLY A 103 -10.34 10.28 18.25
C GLY A 103 -9.67 10.68 19.56
N LEU A 104 -10.02 9.99 20.65
CA LEU A 104 -9.42 10.20 21.97
C LEU A 104 -8.03 9.53 22.04
N PRO A 105 -6.98 10.22 22.56
CA PRO A 105 -5.62 9.66 22.64
C PRO A 105 -5.46 8.45 23.56
N GLY A 106 -6.41 8.20 24.46
CA GLY A 106 -6.34 7.09 25.41
C GLY A 106 -6.69 5.72 24.84
N GLU A 107 -7.26 5.66 23.63
CA GLU A 107 -7.70 4.40 23.03
C GLU A 107 -6.72 3.91 21.95
N VAL A 108 -6.28 2.65 22.08
CA VAL A 108 -5.34 2.02 21.13
C VAL A 108 -5.92 1.94 19.71
N SER A 109 -7.24 1.78 19.58
CA SER A 109 -7.99 1.78 18.31
C SER A 109 -7.84 3.08 17.51
N ASN A 110 -7.48 4.18 18.17
CA ASN A 110 -7.27 5.50 17.56
C ASN A 110 -5.85 5.70 17.03
N TYR A 111 -5.01 4.65 16.99
CA TYR A 111 -3.69 4.70 16.38
C TYR A 111 -3.59 3.79 15.17
N ARG A 112 -2.81 4.21 14.18
CA ARG A 112 -2.43 3.40 13.03
C ARG A 112 -1.00 2.90 13.24
N PRO A 113 -0.74 1.59 13.22
CA PRO A 113 0.63 1.09 13.23
C PRO A 113 1.27 1.36 11.87
N ILE A 114 2.40 2.06 11.86
CA ILE A 114 3.24 2.24 10.67
C ILE A 114 4.52 1.43 10.83
N SER A 115 4.79 0.55 9.86
CA SER A 115 5.99 -0.28 9.82
C SER A 115 7.14 0.46 9.12
N LEU A 116 8.20 0.77 9.86
CA LEU A 116 9.45 1.26 9.30
C LEU A 116 10.38 0.09 8.96
N LEU A 117 10.32 -0.37 7.71
CA LEU A 117 11.27 -1.34 7.16
C LEU A 117 12.63 -0.69 6.84
N PRO A 118 13.72 -1.49 6.80
CA PRO A 118 15.00 -1.09 6.25
C PRO A 118 14.85 -0.47 4.87
N ILE A 119 15.61 0.60 4.61
CA ILE A 119 15.52 1.35 3.35
C ILE A 119 15.90 0.46 2.17
N VAL A 120 16.85 -0.46 2.37
CA VAL A 120 17.26 -1.44 1.35
C VAL A 120 16.11 -2.36 0.92
N SER A 121 15.24 -2.78 1.85
CA SER A 121 14.04 -3.57 1.52
C SER A 121 13.13 -2.78 0.58
N LYS A 122 12.88 -1.51 0.92
CA LYS A 122 12.04 -0.61 0.13
C LYS A 122 12.61 -0.33 -1.26
N VAL A 123 13.94 -0.34 -1.42
CA VAL A 123 14.59 -0.24 -2.73
C VAL A 123 14.25 -1.45 -3.59
N MET A 124 14.36 -2.67 -3.05
CA MET A 124 14.00 -3.89 -3.76
C MET A 124 12.51 -3.91 -4.12
N GLU A 125 11.64 -3.57 -3.17
CA GLU A 125 10.20 -3.45 -3.40
C GLU A 125 9.89 -2.47 -4.54
N ARG A 126 10.61 -1.35 -4.60
CA ARG A 126 10.48 -0.38 -5.69
C ARG A 126 10.92 -0.96 -7.04
N CYS A 127 12.01 -1.72 -7.09
CA CYS A 127 12.45 -2.39 -8.31
C CYS A 127 11.36 -3.32 -8.85
N VAL A 128 10.83 -4.19 -7.98
CA VAL A 128 9.77 -5.15 -8.35
C VAL A 128 8.50 -4.42 -8.75
N TYR A 129 8.08 -3.40 -7.99
CA TYR A 129 6.92 -2.59 -8.31
C TYR A 129 7.01 -1.95 -9.70
N ASN A 130 8.18 -1.40 -10.07
CA ASN A 130 8.35 -0.76 -11.36
C ASN A 130 8.16 -1.76 -12.52
N ARG A 131 8.61 -3.00 -12.37
CA ARG A 131 8.40 -4.06 -13.38
C ARG A 131 6.95 -4.53 -13.40
N LEU A 132 6.39 -4.83 -12.22
CA LEU A 132 5.04 -5.36 -12.10
C LEU A 132 3.97 -4.38 -12.60
N ILE A 133 4.18 -3.08 -12.36
CA ILE A 133 3.20 -2.09 -12.80
C ILE A 133 3.20 -1.89 -14.32
N GLU A 134 4.33 -2.10 -14.99
CA GLU A 134 4.39 -2.08 -16.45
C GLU A 134 3.50 -3.17 -17.02
N ASP A 135 3.58 -4.39 -16.48
CA ASP A 135 2.82 -5.56 -16.94
C ASP A 135 1.31 -5.44 -16.65
N ILE A 136 0.94 -5.00 -15.43
CA ILE A 136 -0.46 -5.03 -14.99
C ILE A 136 -1.23 -3.76 -15.39
N SER A 137 -0.55 -2.66 -15.71
CA SER A 137 -1.20 -1.35 -15.93
C SER A 137 -2.38 -1.36 -16.92
N GLY A 138 -2.32 -2.18 -17.97
CA GLY A 138 -3.38 -2.34 -18.97
C GLY A 138 -4.58 -3.19 -18.53
N GLN A 139 -4.45 -3.96 -17.45
CA GLN A 139 -5.47 -4.86 -16.91
C GLN A 139 -6.19 -4.27 -15.68
N LEU A 140 -5.71 -3.14 -15.16
CA LEU A 140 -6.30 -2.51 -13.98
C LEU A 140 -7.65 -1.88 -14.31
N TYR A 141 -8.59 -2.03 -13.38
CA TYR A 141 -9.90 -1.39 -13.48
C TYR A 141 -9.76 0.13 -13.62
N ASN A 142 -10.53 0.73 -14.53
CA ASN A 142 -10.43 2.15 -14.88
C ASN A 142 -10.61 3.11 -13.68
N LEU A 143 -11.36 2.71 -12.64
CA LEU A 143 -11.53 3.52 -11.43
C LEU A 143 -10.50 3.21 -10.34
N GLN A 144 -9.65 2.20 -10.51
CA GLN A 144 -8.51 1.97 -9.62
C GLN A 144 -7.50 3.11 -9.85
N ARG A 145 -7.39 3.97 -8.84
CA ARG A 145 -6.55 5.19 -8.87
C ARG A 145 -5.51 5.21 -7.76
N SER A 146 -5.77 4.51 -6.66
CA SER A 146 -4.86 4.43 -5.52
C SER A 146 -3.55 3.75 -5.92
N PHE A 147 -2.43 4.29 -5.42
CA PHE A 147 -1.07 3.74 -5.58
C PHE A 147 -0.54 3.67 -7.02
N LEU A 148 -1.23 4.28 -8.00
CA LEU A 148 -0.77 4.37 -9.39
C LEU A 148 -0.08 5.70 -9.67
N LYS A 149 1.01 5.67 -10.45
CA LYS A 149 1.76 6.86 -10.83
C LYS A 149 0.85 7.83 -11.60
N GLY A 150 0.85 9.10 -11.22
CA GLY A 150 0.08 10.16 -11.90
C GLY A 150 -1.42 10.19 -11.61
N LYS A 151 -1.98 9.24 -10.85
CA LYS A 151 -3.40 9.23 -10.47
C LYS A 151 -3.57 9.74 -9.03
N VAL A 152 -4.19 10.90 -8.86
CA VAL A 152 -4.48 11.49 -7.54
C VAL A 152 -5.88 11.15 -7.06
N TRP A 153 -6.04 10.95 -5.75
CA TRP A 153 -7.34 10.74 -5.09
C TRP A 153 -8.31 11.91 -5.32
N GLY A 154 -7.79 13.13 -5.52
CA GLY A 154 -8.62 14.31 -5.83
C GLY A 154 -9.49 14.15 -7.07
N ALA A 155 -9.03 13.41 -8.09
CA ALA A 155 -9.80 13.14 -9.30
C ALA A 155 -10.92 12.10 -9.08
N ALA A 156 -10.74 11.16 -8.14
CA ALA A 156 -11.78 10.21 -7.75
C ALA A 156 -12.96 10.91 -7.05
N ARG A 157 -12.66 11.95 -6.25
CA ARG A 157 -13.69 12.80 -5.61
C ARG A 157 -14.58 13.50 -6.63
N PHE A 158 -14.03 13.93 -7.77
CA PHE A 158 -14.83 14.51 -8.86
C PHE A 158 -15.75 13.48 -9.51
N HIS A 159 -15.26 12.27 -9.77
CA HIS A 159 -16.07 11.21 -10.39
C HIS A 159 -17.24 10.76 -9.50
N PHE A 160 -17.01 10.62 -8.19
CA PHE A 160 -18.09 10.30 -7.23
C PHE A 160 -19.14 11.41 -7.16
N ARG A 161 -18.71 12.68 -7.26
CA ARG A 161 -19.60 13.83 -7.25
C ARG A 161 -20.41 13.93 -8.53
N THR A 162 -19.83 13.63 -9.70
CA THR A 162 -20.58 13.58 -10.97
C THR A 162 -21.60 12.44 -11.01
N PHE A 163 -21.30 11.28 -10.41
CA PHE A 163 -22.25 10.16 -10.35
C PHE A 163 -23.46 10.46 -9.44
N ASN A 164 -23.27 11.27 -8.39
CA ASN A 164 -24.37 11.80 -7.60
C ASN A 164 -25.14 12.90 -8.37
N VAL A 165 -24.45 13.79 -9.09
CA VAL A 165 -25.11 14.90 -9.82
C VAL A 165 -25.90 14.42 -11.04
N SER A 166 -25.47 13.36 -11.74
CA SER A 166 -26.24 12.78 -12.85
C SER A 166 -27.45 11.96 -12.38
N ASN A 167 -27.40 11.34 -11.20
CA ASN A 167 -28.57 10.71 -10.57
C ASN A 167 -29.55 11.70 -9.92
N LEU A 168 -29.12 12.94 -9.66
CA LEU A 168 -29.99 14.00 -9.13
C LEU A 168 -30.81 14.72 -10.21
N ARG A 169 -30.60 14.45 -11.51
CA ARG A 169 -31.38 15.04 -12.61
C ARG A 169 -32.55 14.21 -13.12
N GLN A 170 -32.79 13.01 -12.59
CA GLN A 170 -33.94 12.17 -12.97
C GLN A 170 -35.07 12.09 -11.93
N ARG A 171 -35.03 12.88 -10.87
CA ARG A 171 -36.15 12.94 -9.89
C ARG A 171 -36.64 14.37 -9.69
N SER A 172 -37.23 14.93 -10.75
CA SER A 172 -38.30 15.92 -10.56
C SER A 172 -39.58 15.16 -10.23
N CYS A 173 -40.35 15.68 -9.28
CA CYS A 173 -41.64 15.19 -8.78
C CYS A 173 -41.55 13.98 -7.84
N TYR A 174 -41.45 14.25 -6.54
CA TYR A 174 -42.60 14.13 -5.62
C TYR A 174 -42.25 14.90 -4.33
N SER A 175 -42.89 16.06 -4.17
CA SER A 175 -43.01 16.73 -2.87
C SER A 175 -43.69 15.79 -1.89
N ILE A 176 -43.11 15.62 -0.70
CA ILE A 176 -43.75 15.92 0.58
C ILE A 176 -42.64 16.11 1.61
N SER A 177 -42.83 17.17 2.38
CA SER A 177 -41.91 17.92 3.21
C SER A 177 -41.56 17.27 4.56
N LYS A 178 -40.38 17.65 5.07
CA LYS A 178 -40.06 18.00 6.46
C LYS A 178 -40.87 17.34 7.59
N GLN A 179 -40.22 16.45 8.35
CA GLN A 179 -40.29 16.28 9.82
C GLN A 179 -39.46 15.01 10.11
N PHE A 180 -38.38 15.01 10.89
CA PHE A 180 -38.34 15.24 12.32
C PHE A 180 -36.89 15.50 12.74
N HIS A 181 -36.69 16.56 13.52
CA HIS A 181 -35.55 16.70 14.42
C HIS A 181 -36.04 16.32 15.82
N SER A 182 -35.21 15.54 16.53
CA SER A 182 -35.20 15.34 17.98
C SER A 182 -36.28 14.48 18.66
N THR A 183 -35.76 13.54 19.45
CA THR A 183 -36.02 13.25 20.89
C THR A 183 -36.60 11.88 21.29
N ILE A 184 -35.89 11.29 22.26
CA ILE A 184 -36.28 10.37 23.36
C ILE A 184 -36.28 8.86 23.09
N CYS A 185 -35.33 8.23 23.80
CA CYS A 185 -35.40 6.99 24.58
C CYS A 185 -36.55 6.01 24.31
N GLU A 186 -36.16 4.77 24.03
CA GLU A 186 -36.39 3.61 24.91
C GLU A 186 -35.10 2.76 24.95
#